data_AF-A0A3B3Y2A0-F1
#
_entry.id   AF-A0A3B3Y2A0-F1
#
_cell.length_a   1.000
_cell.length_b   1.000
_cell.length_c   1.000
_cell.angle_alpha   90.00
_cell.angle_beta   90.00
_cell.angle_gamma   90.00
#
_symmetry.space_group_name_H-M   'P 1'
#
loop_
_entity.id
_entity.type
_entity.pdbx_description
1 polymer ?
#
loop_
_entity_poly.entity_id
_entity_poly.type
_entity_poly.pdbx_seq_one_letter_code
_entity_poly.pdbx_strand_id
1 'polypeptide(L)'
;AASGEPLSALCTPALVVDVDKVKRNAKRMMERCHQLGVQLRPHMKTHKTLECADIMTGGSRRCIVVSTLAEATFYADHGFDDILYAYSLPFDKVERCAALSERLDLFQVLLDHPDALERLRKRPLKGGRRWHADGVELTGVYAHCGNTYNCKGVEQIQAVAQETTSFTLQFMEKLKAVGISCKSSIGSTPSCSHPVSDMGKLSEVHPGNYVFYDVQQSMIGSCGLEDVAVRVLTRVVGHCPHRNQLLVDCGWTGISLDGAGKLPTGYAMIEGHPDLKLLSMTQEHGRVEPISGPLDYSKYPIGSLLTLIPYHSCAAAAMHPVYHVHSEGRLMGKWTPTRGW
;
A
#
# COMPACT_ATOMS: atom_id res chain seq x y z
N ALA A 1 -22.33 0.00 -14.64
CA ALA A 1 -22.78 0.47 -13.33
C ALA A 1 -22.56 1.97 -13.18
N ALA A 2 -23.66 2.69 -13.00
CA ALA A 2 -23.73 4.09 -12.64
C ALA A 2 -23.58 4.32 -11.13
N SER A 3 -23.52 5.58 -10.71
CA SER A 3 -23.57 5.96 -9.29
C SER A 3 -24.93 5.58 -8.67
N GLY A 4 -24.94 5.16 -7.41
CA GLY A 4 -26.13 4.70 -6.68
C GLY A 4 -26.53 3.24 -6.92
N GLU A 5 -25.96 2.56 -7.92
CA GLU A 5 -26.17 1.12 -8.12
C GLU A 5 -25.57 0.28 -6.98
N PRO A 6 -26.16 -0.88 -6.64
CA PRO A 6 -25.59 -1.81 -5.68
C PRO A 6 -24.35 -2.51 -6.24
N LEU A 7 -23.46 -2.96 -5.36
CA LEU A 7 -22.26 -3.74 -5.73
C LEU A 7 -22.56 -4.97 -6.61
N SER A 8 -23.73 -5.59 -6.45
CA SER A 8 -24.18 -6.74 -7.26
C SER A 8 -24.43 -6.43 -8.74
N ALA A 9 -24.47 -5.15 -9.14
CA ALA A 9 -24.58 -4.73 -10.54
C ALA A 9 -23.23 -4.70 -11.29
N LEU A 10 -22.11 -4.90 -10.59
CA LEU A 10 -20.78 -4.96 -11.21
C LEU A 10 -20.57 -6.25 -12.01
N CYS A 11 -19.87 -6.15 -13.14
CA CYS A 11 -19.25 -7.30 -13.78
C CYS A 11 -18.12 -7.81 -12.87
N THR A 12 -18.01 -9.12 -12.70
CA THR A 12 -16.98 -9.77 -11.88
C THR A 12 -15.89 -10.42 -12.75
N PRO A 13 -14.66 -10.58 -12.25
CA PRO A 13 -14.18 -10.16 -10.92
C PRO A 13 -13.94 -8.63 -10.86
N ALA A 14 -14.22 -8.01 -9.70
CA ALA A 14 -14.07 -6.56 -9.53
C ALA A 14 -13.50 -6.19 -8.16
N LEU A 15 -12.41 -5.40 -8.13
CA LEU A 15 -11.96 -4.76 -6.90
C LEU A 15 -12.92 -3.64 -6.52
N VAL A 16 -13.44 -3.71 -5.30
CA VAL A 16 -14.25 -2.67 -4.68
C VAL A 16 -13.53 -2.07 -3.48
N VAL A 17 -13.76 -0.77 -3.26
CA VAL A 17 -13.15 0.01 -2.18
C VAL A 17 -14.22 0.73 -1.39
N ASP A 18 -14.29 0.43 -0.09
CA ASP A 18 -15.11 1.14 0.89
C ASP A 18 -14.46 2.49 1.22
N VAL A 19 -15.05 3.57 0.72
CA VAL A 19 -14.48 4.92 0.86
C VAL A 19 -14.52 5.44 2.30
N ASP A 20 -15.45 4.94 3.12
CA ASP A 20 -15.64 5.42 4.47
C ASP A 20 -14.66 4.75 5.43
N LYS A 21 -14.30 3.48 5.17
CA LYS A 21 -13.13 2.84 5.76
C LYS A 21 -11.83 3.51 5.33
N VAL A 22 -11.65 3.83 4.04
CA VAL A 22 -10.47 4.58 3.55
C VAL A 22 -10.30 5.91 4.29
N LYS A 23 -11.35 6.73 4.37
CA LYS A 23 -11.33 8.01 5.11
C LYS A 23 -11.03 7.81 6.60
N ARG A 24 -11.62 6.79 7.23
CA ARG A 24 -11.38 6.46 8.66
C ARG A 24 -9.93 6.07 8.90
N ASN A 25 -9.37 5.21 8.06
CA ASN A 25 -7.97 4.75 8.14
C ASN A 25 -6.99 5.92 7.92
N ALA A 26 -7.25 6.77 6.91
CA ALA A 26 -6.50 8.00 6.65
C ALA A 26 -6.49 8.93 7.88
N LYS A 27 -7.68 9.26 8.40
CA LYS A 27 -7.85 10.10 9.59
C LYS A 27 -7.12 9.53 10.81
N ARG A 28 -7.30 8.23 11.11
CA ARG A 28 -6.68 7.56 12.27
C ARG A 28 -5.15 7.57 12.21
N MET A 29 -4.55 7.52 11.01
CA MET A 29 -3.09 7.65 10.84
C MET A 29 -2.61 9.10 10.99
N MET A 30 -3.33 10.07 10.41
CA MET A 30 -3.02 11.50 10.59
C MET A 30 -3.08 11.90 12.08
N GLU A 31 -4.10 11.43 12.81
CA GLU A 31 -4.26 11.66 14.26
C GLU A 31 -3.09 11.07 15.07
N ARG A 32 -2.65 9.84 14.77
CA ARG A 32 -1.47 9.23 15.41
C ARG A 32 -0.20 10.04 15.16
N CYS A 33 0.03 10.49 13.93
CA CYS A 33 1.21 11.29 13.59
C CYS A 33 1.19 12.65 14.28
N HIS A 34 0.02 13.31 14.33
CA HIS A 34 -0.20 14.55 15.07
C HIS A 34 0.05 14.39 16.58
N GLN A 35 -0.44 13.33 17.20
CA GLN A 35 -0.21 13.03 18.63
C GLN A 35 1.26 12.76 18.96
N LEU A 36 2.03 12.18 18.04
CA LEU A 36 3.47 11.97 18.17
C LEU A 36 4.31 13.22 17.84
N GLY A 37 3.72 14.24 17.21
CA GLY A 37 4.45 15.40 16.72
C GLY A 37 5.28 15.17 15.44
N VAL A 38 4.99 14.11 14.67
CA VAL A 38 5.74 13.75 13.45
C VAL A 38 4.95 14.04 12.17
N GLN A 39 5.66 14.38 11.10
CA GLN A 39 5.04 14.53 9.78
C GLN A 39 4.65 13.16 9.20
N LEU A 40 3.45 13.05 8.62
CA LEU A 40 3.07 11.89 7.81
C LEU A 40 3.49 12.11 6.35
N ARG A 41 4.26 11.18 5.78
CA ARG A 41 4.61 11.12 4.36
C ARG A 41 4.00 9.86 3.73
N PRO A 42 2.70 9.84 3.38
CA PRO A 42 2.02 8.61 3.00
C PRO A 42 2.62 7.98 1.73
N HIS A 43 2.72 6.65 1.71
CA HIS A 43 3.28 5.91 0.58
C HIS A 43 2.20 5.41 -0.37
N MET A 44 2.20 5.95 -1.59
CA MET A 44 1.14 5.81 -2.60
C MET A 44 1.03 4.40 -3.22
N LYS A 45 2.05 3.54 -3.08
CA LYS A 45 2.18 2.31 -3.89
C LYS A 45 1.06 1.29 -3.74
N THR A 46 0.29 1.36 -2.65
CA THR A 46 -0.84 0.47 -2.36
C THR A 46 -2.04 0.73 -3.27
N HIS A 47 -2.28 1.99 -3.65
CA HIS A 47 -3.46 2.40 -4.42
C HIS A 47 -3.09 3.06 -5.75
N LYS A 48 -2.02 3.87 -5.84
CA LYS A 48 -1.57 4.55 -7.06
C LYS A 48 -2.62 5.44 -7.76
N THR A 49 -3.65 5.85 -7.04
CA THR A 49 -4.76 6.72 -7.49
C THR A 49 -4.61 8.15 -6.94
N LEU A 50 -5.26 9.15 -7.57
CA LEU A 50 -5.23 10.55 -7.13
C LEU A 50 -6.14 10.79 -5.93
N GLU A 51 -7.33 10.20 -5.98
CA GLU A 51 -8.43 10.44 -5.04
C GLU A 51 -8.09 9.90 -3.65
N CYS A 52 -7.41 8.75 -3.58
CA CYS A 52 -6.90 8.20 -2.32
C CYS A 52 -5.64 8.93 -1.85
N ALA A 53 -4.83 9.49 -2.76
CA ALA A 53 -3.70 10.36 -2.39
C ALA A 53 -4.20 11.68 -1.76
N ASP A 54 -5.25 12.28 -2.31
CA ASP A 54 -5.94 13.44 -1.71
C ASP A 54 -6.44 13.09 -0.30
N ILE A 55 -7.08 11.94 -0.10
CA ILE A 55 -7.55 11.50 1.22
C ILE A 55 -6.37 11.28 2.20
N MET A 56 -5.27 10.66 1.77
CA MET A 56 -4.10 10.40 2.63
C MET A 56 -3.28 11.66 2.94
N THR A 57 -3.30 12.68 2.08
CA THR A 57 -2.59 13.95 2.26
C THR A 57 -3.47 15.07 2.83
N GLY A 58 -4.74 14.78 3.17
CA GLY A 58 -5.69 15.79 3.63
C GLY A 58 -6.00 16.87 2.59
N GLY A 59 -5.88 16.55 1.30
CA GLY A 59 -6.01 17.47 0.17
C GLY A 59 -4.83 18.40 -0.07
N SER A 60 -3.75 18.30 0.73
CA SER A 60 -2.57 19.16 0.57
C SER A 60 -1.75 18.87 -0.69
N ARG A 61 -1.87 17.66 -1.25
CA ARG A 61 -1.09 17.15 -2.39
C ARG A 61 0.43 17.26 -2.22
N ARG A 62 0.93 17.32 -0.99
CA ARG A 62 2.37 17.39 -0.70
C ARG A 62 2.83 16.27 0.21
N CYS A 63 4.15 16.06 0.26
CA CYS A 63 4.82 15.15 1.17
C CYS A 63 4.38 13.70 0.94
N ILE A 64 4.70 13.11 -0.21
CA ILE A 64 4.33 11.72 -0.55
C ILE A 64 5.54 10.83 -0.83
N VAL A 65 5.38 9.51 -0.68
CA VAL A 65 6.35 8.50 -1.15
C VAL A 65 5.78 7.71 -2.33
N VAL A 66 6.58 7.55 -3.39
CA VAL A 66 6.26 6.77 -4.60
C VAL A 66 7.27 5.64 -4.83
N SER A 67 6.82 4.52 -5.43
CA SER A 67 7.67 3.33 -5.69
C SER A 67 8.23 3.22 -7.11
N THR A 68 7.79 4.08 -8.03
CA THR A 68 8.21 4.10 -9.43
C THR A 68 8.29 5.53 -9.96
N LEU A 69 8.94 5.74 -11.10
CA LEU A 69 8.93 7.05 -11.75
C LEU A 69 7.65 7.26 -12.57
N ALA A 70 6.96 6.20 -12.99
CA ALA A 70 5.58 6.28 -13.46
C ALA A 70 4.64 6.90 -12.40
N GLU A 71 4.75 6.49 -11.13
CA GLU A 71 4.06 7.14 -10.01
C GLU A 71 4.53 8.59 -9.81
N ALA A 72 5.85 8.83 -9.77
CA ALA A 72 6.38 10.18 -9.57
C ALA A 72 5.89 11.18 -10.63
N THR A 73 5.95 10.79 -11.92
CA THR A 73 5.44 11.57 -13.04
C THR A 73 3.93 11.76 -12.94
N PHE A 74 3.16 10.69 -12.69
CA PHE A 74 1.71 10.75 -12.57
C PHE A 74 1.24 11.73 -11.48
N TYR A 75 1.82 11.65 -10.27
CA TYR A 75 1.43 12.57 -9.20
C TYR A 75 1.87 14.01 -9.50
N ALA A 76 3.08 14.21 -10.02
CA ALA A 76 3.56 15.53 -10.44
C ALA A 76 2.68 16.17 -11.54
N ASP A 77 2.23 15.40 -12.53
CA ASP A 77 1.35 15.87 -13.61
C ASP A 77 -0.04 16.30 -13.10
N HIS A 78 -0.44 15.87 -11.91
CA HIS A 78 -1.71 16.22 -11.26
C HIS A 78 -1.54 17.18 -10.07
N GLY A 79 -0.40 17.90 -10.03
CA GLY A 79 -0.16 18.98 -9.07
C GLY A 79 0.26 18.54 -7.67
N PHE A 80 0.85 17.34 -7.53
CA PHE A 80 1.54 16.95 -6.30
C PHE A 80 3.00 17.41 -6.29
N ASP A 81 3.51 17.76 -5.11
CA ASP A 81 4.91 18.17 -4.87
C ASP A 81 5.43 17.57 -3.54
N ASP A 82 6.68 17.85 -3.17
CA ASP A 82 7.43 17.13 -2.11
C ASP A 82 7.28 15.60 -2.26
N ILE A 83 7.77 15.10 -3.40
CA ILE A 83 7.68 13.70 -3.80
C ILE A 83 9.02 13.00 -3.53
N LEU A 84 9.01 11.95 -2.71
CA LEU A 84 10.15 11.07 -2.47
C LEU A 84 10.01 9.78 -3.30
N TYR A 85 10.95 9.55 -4.20
CA TYR A 85 11.13 8.25 -4.86
C TYR A 85 11.91 7.32 -3.93
N ALA A 86 11.19 6.50 -3.15
CA ALA A 86 11.79 5.60 -2.16
C ALA A 86 12.26 4.28 -2.80
N TYR A 87 13.29 4.39 -3.63
CA TYR A 87 14.00 3.29 -4.25
C TYR A 87 15.45 3.71 -4.51
N SER A 88 16.42 2.83 -4.27
CA SER A 88 17.85 3.11 -4.51
C SER A 88 18.05 3.47 -5.99
N LEU A 89 18.50 4.69 -6.27
CA LEU A 89 18.44 5.30 -7.60
C LEU A 89 19.12 4.45 -8.70
N PRO A 90 18.36 3.90 -9.66
CA PRO A 90 18.93 3.16 -10.79
C PRO A 90 19.64 4.10 -11.76
N PHE A 91 20.83 3.70 -12.24
CA PHE A 91 21.70 4.57 -13.04
C PHE A 91 21.08 4.99 -14.39
N ASP A 92 20.20 4.15 -14.96
CA ASP A 92 19.44 4.42 -16.20
C ASP A 92 18.34 5.48 -16.02
N LYS A 93 17.98 5.80 -14.77
CA LYS A 93 16.85 6.69 -14.44
C LYS A 93 17.26 8.11 -14.07
N VAL A 94 18.56 8.41 -14.00
CA VAL A 94 19.09 9.72 -13.60
C VAL A 94 18.48 10.88 -14.40
N GLU A 95 18.32 10.74 -15.73
CA GLU A 95 17.67 11.77 -16.56
C GLU A 95 16.19 12.00 -16.24
N ARG A 96 15.43 10.92 -15.97
CA ARG A 96 14.02 11.02 -15.57
C ARG A 96 13.88 11.67 -14.20
N CYS A 97 14.76 11.35 -13.26
CA CYS A 97 14.82 12.00 -11.95
C CYS A 97 15.20 13.48 -12.07
N ALA A 98 16.20 13.81 -12.90
CA ALA A 98 16.61 15.19 -13.15
C ALA A 98 15.47 16.01 -13.76
N ALA A 99 14.67 15.46 -14.68
CA ALA A 99 13.50 16.12 -15.25
C ALA A 99 12.40 16.41 -14.19
N LEU A 100 12.23 15.53 -13.20
CA LEU A 100 11.29 15.74 -12.09
C LEU A 100 11.80 16.80 -11.10
N SER A 101 13.08 16.76 -10.71
CA SER A 101 13.74 17.84 -9.95
C SER A 101 13.79 19.17 -10.71
N GLU A 102 13.77 19.14 -12.05
CA GLU A 102 13.66 20.32 -12.91
C GLU A 102 12.22 20.86 -13.04
N ARG A 103 11.22 20.21 -12.43
CA ARG A 103 9.80 20.63 -12.52
C ARG A 103 9.12 20.87 -11.17
N LEU A 104 9.44 20.08 -10.15
CA LEU A 104 8.89 20.17 -8.81
C LEU A 104 9.68 21.16 -7.93
N ASP A 105 9.04 21.71 -6.90
CA ASP A 105 9.72 22.46 -5.83
C ASP A 105 10.69 21.51 -5.08
N LEU A 106 10.23 20.30 -4.78
CA LEU A 106 10.99 19.29 -4.05
C LEU A 106 10.74 17.88 -4.60
N PHE A 107 11.74 17.35 -5.31
CA PHE A 107 11.83 15.94 -5.67
C PHE A 107 13.04 15.30 -5.00
N GLN A 108 12.81 14.21 -4.28
CA GLN A 108 13.83 13.52 -3.47
C GLN A 108 14.05 12.09 -3.99
N VAL A 109 15.31 11.64 -3.94
CA VAL A 109 15.73 10.28 -4.37
C VAL A 109 16.53 9.60 -3.26
N LEU A 110 16.48 8.27 -3.18
CA LEU A 110 17.29 7.50 -2.23
C LEU A 110 18.58 6.97 -2.86
N LEU A 111 19.64 6.95 -2.05
CA LEU A 111 20.98 6.50 -2.39
C LEU A 111 21.56 5.72 -1.21
N ASP A 112 22.18 4.59 -1.50
CA ASP A 112 22.85 3.71 -0.53
C ASP A 112 24.30 3.34 -0.97
N HIS A 113 24.72 3.78 -2.17
CA HIS A 113 26.02 3.42 -2.75
C HIS A 113 26.74 4.65 -3.35
N PRO A 114 28.08 4.80 -3.15
CA PRO A 114 28.86 5.92 -3.70
C PRO A 114 28.75 6.10 -5.22
N ASP A 115 28.64 5.01 -5.99
CA ASP A 115 28.51 5.09 -7.45
C ASP A 115 27.23 5.83 -7.89
N ALA A 116 26.14 5.72 -7.12
CA ALA A 116 24.89 6.40 -7.43
C ALA A 116 24.99 7.92 -7.19
N LEU A 117 25.70 8.31 -6.12
CA LEU A 117 26.09 9.70 -5.86
C LEU A 117 26.97 10.27 -6.99
N GLU A 118 27.97 9.50 -7.44
CA GLU A 118 28.86 9.90 -8.53
C GLU A 118 28.15 10.00 -9.89
N ARG A 119 27.13 9.19 -10.14
CA ARG A 119 26.27 9.30 -11.33
C ARG A 119 25.37 10.54 -11.28
N LEU A 120 24.84 10.90 -10.12
CA LEU A 120 24.10 12.16 -9.94
C LEU A 120 24.98 13.39 -10.14
N ARG A 121 26.21 13.40 -9.59
CA ARG A 121 27.19 14.49 -9.81
C ARG A 121 27.49 14.73 -11.30
N LYS A 122 27.50 13.67 -12.12
CA LYS A 122 27.67 13.75 -13.58
C LYS A 122 26.46 14.32 -14.33
N ARG A 123 25.30 14.46 -13.68
CA ARG A 123 24.10 15.11 -14.24
C ARG A 123 23.66 16.31 -13.38
N PRO A 124 24.26 17.48 -13.57
CA PRO A 124 23.80 18.71 -12.92
C PRO A 124 22.38 19.08 -13.37
N LEU A 125 21.61 19.70 -12.48
CA LEU A 125 20.26 20.21 -12.79
C LEU A 125 20.33 21.56 -13.52
N LYS A 126 19.33 21.85 -14.36
CA LYS A 126 19.22 23.14 -15.06
C LYS A 126 18.78 24.29 -14.14
N GLY A 127 19.15 25.51 -14.53
CA GLY A 127 18.62 26.74 -13.94
C GLY A 127 19.17 27.09 -12.56
N GLY A 128 20.40 26.68 -12.25
CA GLY A 128 21.04 26.95 -10.96
C GLY A 128 20.52 26.10 -9.80
N ARG A 129 19.49 25.27 -10.03
CA ARG A 129 19.14 24.18 -9.12
C ARG A 129 20.33 23.27 -8.95
N ARG A 130 20.47 22.78 -7.74
CA ARG A 130 21.45 21.78 -7.37
C ARG A 130 20.71 20.68 -6.65
N TRP A 131 21.34 19.53 -6.59
CA TRP A 131 21.27 18.71 -5.40
C TRP A 131 22.47 19.25 -4.51
N HIS A 132 22.57 19.15 -3.16
CA HIS A 132 23.56 19.95 -2.36
C HIS A 132 24.96 19.39 -1.94
N ALA A 133 25.18 18.15 -1.46
CA ALA A 133 26.52 17.64 -1.05
C ALA A 133 27.54 17.57 -2.21
N ASP A 134 28.45 18.54 -2.26
CA ASP A 134 29.23 18.93 -3.46
C ASP A 134 28.38 19.03 -4.74
N GLY A 135 27.05 19.15 -4.59
CA GLY A 135 26.10 18.81 -5.64
C GLY A 135 25.03 17.72 -5.38
N VAL A 136 24.83 17.10 -4.18
CA VAL A 136 23.68 16.18 -3.80
C VAL A 136 23.06 16.21 -2.37
N GLU A 137 21.77 16.61 -2.20
CA GLU A 137 20.95 16.74 -0.95
C GLU A 137 21.64 16.36 0.40
N LEU A 138 21.45 15.09 0.77
CA LEU A 138 21.19 14.65 2.14
C LEU A 138 20.07 15.44 2.84
N THR A 139 18.87 15.37 2.25
CA THR A 139 17.64 15.87 2.87
C THR A 139 17.28 15.10 4.15
N GLY A 140 17.67 13.84 4.25
CA GLY A 140 17.47 13.00 5.43
C GLY A 140 17.95 11.56 5.31
N VAL A 141 17.77 10.82 6.40
CA VAL A 141 18.00 9.38 6.53
C VAL A 141 16.66 8.66 6.49
N TYR A 142 16.55 7.62 5.66
CA TYR A 142 15.32 6.86 5.42
C TYR A 142 15.52 5.39 5.78
N ALA A 143 14.67 4.84 6.65
CA ALA A 143 14.65 3.42 6.98
C ALA A 143 13.25 2.81 6.77
N HIS A 144 13.18 1.59 6.24
CA HIS A 144 11.93 0.83 6.14
C HIS A 144 12.00 -0.43 7.00
N CYS A 145 11.26 -0.46 8.11
CA CYS A 145 11.11 -1.62 8.99
C CYS A 145 10.20 -2.70 8.37
N GLY A 146 10.52 -3.15 7.16
CA GLY A 146 9.80 -4.21 6.44
C GLY A 146 9.86 -5.58 7.13
N ASN A 147 10.81 -5.78 8.03
CA ASN A 147 10.87 -6.93 8.94
C ASN A 147 9.63 -7.05 9.86
N THR A 148 8.89 -5.96 10.12
CA THR A 148 7.60 -6.00 10.84
C THR A 148 6.54 -6.90 10.20
N TYR A 149 6.65 -7.23 8.91
CA TYR A 149 5.73 -8.15 8.24
C TYR A 149 5.89 -9.62 8.67
N ASN A 150 6.95 -9.94 9.44
CA ASN A 150 7.16 -11.26 10.05
C ASN A 150 6.68 -11.32 11.51
N CYS A 151 6.25 -10.20 12.09
CA CYS A 151 5.80 -10.12 13.48
C CYS A 151 4.41 -10.76 13.67
N LYS A 152 4.14 -11.20 14.90
CA LYS A 152 2.84 -11.68 15.37
C LYS A 152 2.45 -10.92 16.64
N GLY A 153 1.48 -10.01 16.52
CA GLY A 153 0.97 -9.23 17.64
C GLY A 153 1.75 -7.94 17.93
N VAL A 154 1.12 -7.08 18.71
CA VAL A 154 1.54 -5.69 18.97
C VAL A 154 2.93 -5.60 19.59
N GLU A 155 3.26 -6.48 20.55
CA GLU A 155 4.55 -6.49 21.25
C GLU A 155 5.73 -6.64 20.27
N GLN A 156 5.66 -7.58 19.33
CA GLN A 156 6.72 -7.80 18.36
C GLN A 156 6.82 -6.64 17.35
N ILE A 157 5.68 -6.06 16.95
CA ILE A 157 5.64 -4.87 16.09
C ILE A 157 6.34 -3.70 16.78
N GLN A 158 6.04 -3.46 18.05
CA GLN A 158 6.62 -2.39 18.84
C GLN A 158 8.10 -2.60 19.13
N ALA A 159 8.54 -3.85 19.37
CA ALA A 159 9.96 -4.17 19.53
C ALA A 159 10.78 -3.79 18.27
N VAL A 160 10.31 -4.19 17.08
CA VAL A 160 10.96 -3.84 15.80
C VAL A 160 10.89 -2.34 15.52
N ALA A 161 9.77 -1.68 15.86
CA ALA A 161 9.63 -0.23 15.73
C ALA A 161 10.61 0.52 16.64
N GLN A 162 10.74 0.11 17.90
CA GLN A 162 11.68 0.68 18.87
C GLN A 162 13.13 0.46 18.45
N GLU A 163 13.49 -0.74 18.00
CA GLU A 163 14.83 -1.05 17.49
C GLU A 163 15.20 -0.16 16.28
N THR A 164 14.33 -0.12 15.27
CA THR A 164 14.54 0.70 14.06
C THR A 164 14.65 2.19 14.40
N THR A 165 13.78 2.68 15.30
CA THR A 165 13.82 4.06 15.79
C THR A 165 15.15 4.35 16.50
N SER A 166 15.55 3.45 17.41
CA SER A 166 16.78 3.61 18.20
C SER A 166 18.03 3.65 17.33
N PHE A 167 18.17 2.74 16.36
CA PHE A 167 19.30 2.77 15.42
C PHE A 167 19.28 4.01 14.52
N THR A 168 18.11 4.44 14.07
CA THR A 168 17.98 5.67 13.27
C THR A 168 18.45 6.88 14.08
N LEU A 169 17.95 7.07 15.31
CA LEU A 169 18.34 8.19 16.18
C LEU A 169 19.82 8.14 16.56
N GLN A 170 20.38 6.96 16.85
CA GLN A 170 21.82 6.81 17.10
C GLN A 170 22.67 7.21 15.87
N PHE A 171 22.19 6.95 14.66
CA PHE A 171 22.86 7.40 13.44
C PHE A 171 22.71 8.92 13.24
N MET A 172 21.55 9.50 13.54
CA MET A 172 21.36 10.96 13.51
C MET A 172 22.30 11.71 14.47
N GLU A 173 22.51 11.21 15.68
CA GLU A 173 23.47 11.82 16.62
C GLU A 173 24.92 11.71 16.12
N LYS A 174 25.29 10.65 15.38
CA LYS A 174 26.60 10.56 14.71
C LYS A 174 26.76 11.59 13.58
N LEU A 175 25.72 11.80 12.77
CA LEU A 175 25.71 12.86 11.75
C LEU A 175 25.85 14.26 12.37
N LYS A 176 25.08 14.52 13.43
CA LYS A 176 25.11 15.78 14.19
C LYS A 176 26.47 16.03 14.83
N ALA A 177 27.16 15.01 15.34
CA ALA A 177 28.51 15.12 15.88
C ALA A 177 29.57 15.53 14.84
N VAL A 178 29.32 15.30 13.53
CA VAL A 178 30.15 15.79 12.42
C VAL A 178 29.57 17.04 11.74
N GLY A 179 28.61 17.72 12.38
CA GLY A 179 28.01 18.98 11.89
C GLY A 179 26.91 18.82 10.85
N ILE A 180 26.46 17.59 10.55
CA ILE A 180 25.41 17.31 9.57
C ILE A 180 24.05 17.28 10.27
N SER A 181 23.12 18.12 9.84
CA SER A 181 21.72 18.14 10.28
C SER A 181 20.81 17.86 9.08
N CYS A 182 19.93 16.87 9.21
CA CYS A 182 18.99 16.46 8.17
C CYS A 182 17.75 15.78 8.78
N LYS A 183 16.74 15.43 7.99
CA LYS A 183 15.53 14.76 8.47
C LYS A 183 15.80 13.29 8.83
N SER A 184 14.97 12.72 9.70
CA SER A 184 14.92 11.27 9.96
C SER A 184 13.53 10.72 9.66
N SER A 185 13.49 9.61 8.92
CA SER A 185 12.23 9.00 8.48
C SER A 185 12.24 7.48 8.63
N ILE A 186 11.22 6.93 9.28
CA ILE A 186 11.01 5.47 9.36
C ILE A 186 9.56 5.10 9.04
N GLY A 187 9.30 3.81 8.83
CA GLY A 187 7.95 3.29 9.06
C GLY A 187 7.55 2.13 8.17
N SER A 188 6.58 1.38 8.69
CA SER A 188 5.79 0.38 7.99
C SER A 188 4.33 0.54 8.45
N THR A 189 3.38 -0.08 7.74
CA THR A 189 1.99 -0.06 8.20
C THR A 189 1.79 -0.74 9.57
N PRO A 190 2.44 -1.87 9.90
CA PRO A 190 2.47 -2.37 11.27
C PRO A 190 3.00 -1.34 12.28
N SER A 191 4.21 -0.81 12.10
CA SER A 191 4.84 0.07 13.11
C SER A 191 4.07 1.36 13.34
N CYS A 192 3.51 1.95 12.28
CA CYS A 192 2.71 3.17 12.40
C CYS A 192 1.25 2.90 12.83
N SER A 193 0.80 1.64 12.83
CA SER A 193 -0.48 1.27 13.43
C SER A 193 -0.39 1.16 14.96
N HIS A 194 0.77 0.73 15.47
CA HIS A 194 1.09 0.62 16.89
C HIS A 194 2.42 1.32 17.21
N PRO A 195 2.47 2.67 17.15
CA PRO A 195 3.72 3.40 17.32
C PRO A 195 4.28 3.28 18.74
N VAL A 196 5.57 3.56 18.88
CA VAL A 196 6.27 3.72 20.16
C VAL A 196 6.59 5.19 20.39
N SER A 197 6.69 5.61 21.65
CA SER A 197 6.87 7.03 22.02
C SER A 197 8.12 7.68 21.40
N ASP A 198 9.22 6.92 21.29
CA ASP A 198 10.46 7.40 20.69
C ASP A 198 10.33 7.76 19.20
N MET A 199 9.31 7.29 18.50
CA MET A 199 9.03 7.73 17.12
C MET A 199 8.74 9.23 17.07
N GLY A 200 8.26 9.85 18.15
CA GLY A 200 8.08 11.30 18.28
C GLY A 200 9.38 12.13 18.24
N LYS A 201 10.55 11.48 18.23
CA LYS A 201 11.87 12.11 18.04
C LYS A 201 12.30 12.13 16.56
N LEU A 202 11.53 11.51 15.67
CA LEU A 202 11.79 11.48 14.22
C LEU A 202 11.21 12.72 13.54
N SER A 203 11.65 13.01 12.32
CA SER A 203 11.05 14.11 11.53
C SER A 203 9.73 13.70 10.88
N GLU A 204 9.67 12.50 10.30
CA GLU A 204 8.50 12.03 9.55
C GLU A 204 8.34 10.49 9.59
N VAL A 205 7.19 9.98 9.17
CA VAL A 205 6.90 8.55 9.01
C VAL A 205 6.18 8.23 7.70
N HIS A 206 6.47 7.07 7.09
CA HIS A 206 6.01 6.71 5.73
C HIS A 206 5.23 5.38 5.55
N PRO A 207 4.13 5.14 6.31
CA PRO A 207 3.23 4.01 6.04
C PRO A 207 2.43 4.24 4.73
N GLY A 208 1.92 3.16 4.12
CA GLY A 208 1.10 3.23 2.90
C GLY A 208 -0.10 2.28 2.91
N ASN A 209 0.16 0.99 3.12
CA ASN A 209 -0.84 -0.08 3.11
C ASN A 209 -2.07 0.21 4.01
N TYR A 210 -1.85 0.87 5.15
CA TYR A 210 -2.84 1.21 6.17
C TYR A 210 -4.13 1.85 5.62
N VAL A 211 -4.09 2.54 4.48
CA VAL A 211 -5.29 3.16 3.91
C VAL A 211 -6.34 2.12 3.50
N PHE A 212 -5.87 0.95 3.03
CA PHE A 212 -6.71 -0.18 2.66
C PHE A 212 -6.71 -1.28 3.72
N TYR A 213 -5.56 -1.53 4.37
CA TYR A 213 -5.28 -2.77 5.11
C TYR A 213 -5.60 -4.04 4.28
N ASP A 214 -5.42 -5.22 4.86
CA ASP A 214 -5.69 -6.52 4.24
C ASP A 214 -5.66 -7.65 5.29
N VAL A 215 -5.89 -8.90 4.87
CA VAL A 215 -5.86 -10.05 5.79
C VAL A 215 -4.46 -10.23 6.40
N GLN A 216 -3.38 -9.98 5.66
CA GLN A 216 -2.01 -10.03 6.19
C GLN A 216 -1.83 -9.03 7.34
N GLN A 217 -2.26 -7.77 7.18
CA GLN A 217 -2.20 -6.78 8.25
C GLN A 217 -3.05 -7.17 9.47
N SER A 218 -4.22 -7.78 9.26
CA SER A 218 -5.04 -8.25 10.38
C SER A 218 -4.39 -9.42 11.12
N MET A 219 -3.76 -10.37 10.42
CA MET A 219 -3.01 -11.48 11.03
C MET A 219 -1.75 -11.04 11.77
N ILE A 220 -1.05 -10.01 11.28
CA ILE A 220 0.09 -9.39 11.98
C ILE A 220 -0.39 -8.73 13.28
N GLY A 221 -1.65 -8.27 13.31
CA GLY A 221 -2.26 -7.53 14.42
C GLY A 221 -2.28 -6.01 14.22
N SER A 222 -1.99 -5.52 13.01
CA SER A 222 -1.98 -4.09 12.67
C SER A 222 -3.38 -3.45 12.67
N CYS A 223 -4.42 -4.24 12.42
CA CYS A 223 -5.82 -3.80 12.31
C CYS A 223 -6.81 -4.94 12.56
N GLY A 224 -8.10 -4.61 12.74
CA GLY A 224 -9.18 -5.59 12.61
C GLY A 224 -9.57 -5.85 11.15
N LEU A 225 -10.37 -6.88 10.89
CA LEU A 225 -10.90 -7.17 9.53
C LEU A 225 -11.95 -6.13 9.09
N GLU A 226 -12.59 -5.48 10.06
CA GLU A 226 -13.52 -4.37 9.86
C GLU A 226 -12.86 -3.12 9.28
N ASP A 227 -11.57 -2.89 9.59
CA ASP A 227 -10.77 -1.78 9.02
C ASP A 227 -10.36 -2.02 7.56
N VAL A 228 -10.40 -3.28 7.07
CA VAL A 228 -10.00 -3.61 5.70
C VAL A 228 -11.02 -3.04 4.72
N ALA A 229 -10.57 -2.11 3.87
CA ALA A 229 -11.39 -1.33 2.95
C ALA A 229 -11.53 -1.95 1.55
N VAL A 230 -10.61 -2.85 1.17
CA VAL A 230 -10.63 -3.54 -0.14
C VAL A 230 -11.39 -4.87 -0.09
N ARG A 231 -12.11 -5.18 -1.15
CA ARG A 231 -12.60 -6.53 -1.47
C ARG A 231 -12.44 -6.82 -2.96
N VAL A 232 -12.38 -8.10 -3.34
CA VAL A 232 -12.60 -8.53 -4.72
C VAL A 232 -13.94 -9.27 -4.78
N LEU A 233 -14.89 -8.72 -5.54
CA LEU A 233 -16.15 -9.40 -5.82
C LEU A 233 -15.91 -10.47 -6.88
N THR A 234 -16.55 -11.62 -6.71
CA THR A 234 -16.55 -12.74 -7.66
C THR A 234 -17.93 -13.40 -7.71
N ARG A 235 -18.28 -14.07 -8.81
CA ARG A 235 -19.50 -14.89 -8.88
C ARG A 235 -19.16 -16.38 -8.93
N VAL A 236 -20.03 -17.18 -8.35
CA VAL A 236 -20.06 -18.63 -8.58
C VAL A 236 -20.47 -18.88 -10.02
N VAL A 237 -19.58 -19.44 -10.83
CA VAL A 237 -19.82 -19.76 -12.25
C VAL A 237 -20.07 -21.24 -12.51
N GLY A 238 -19.86 -22.11 -11.51
CA GLY A 238 -20.16 -23.52 -11.64
C GLY A 238 -20.04 -24.30 -10.33
N HIS A 239 -20.67 -25.47 -10.30
CA HIS A 239 -20.57 -26.44 -9.21
C HIS A 239 -19.81 -27.67 -9.69
N CYS A 240 -18.98 -28.25 -8.82
CA CYS A 240 -18.25 -29.48 -9.08
C CYS A 240 -18.49 -30.50 -7.94
N PRO A 241 -19.68 -31.15 -7.87
CA PRO A 241 -20.04 -32.08 -6.80
C PRO A 241 -19.03 -33.22 -6.61
N HIS A 242 -18.55 -33.79 -7.73
CA HIS A 242 -17.54 -34.87 -7.76
C HIS A 242 -16.17 -34.47 -7.15
N ARG A 243 -15.93 -33.19 -6.86
CA ARG A 243 -14.71 -32.68 -6.19
C ARG A 243 -15.02 -31.81 -4.97
N ASN A 244 -16.28 -31.77 -4.50
CA ASN A 244 -16.73 -30.94 -3.38
C ASN A 244 -16.32 -29.45 -3.51
N GLN A 245 -16.48 -28.88 -4.73
CA GLN A 245 -15.98 -27.54 -5.09
C GLN A 245 -17.04 -26.62 -5.71
N LEU A 246 -16.91 -25.32 -5.47
CA LEU A 246 -17.45 -24.25 -6.31
C LEU A 246 -16.36 -23.74 -7.25
N LEU A 247 -16.75 -23.33 -8.46
CA LEU A 247 -15.91 -22.60 -9.40
C LEU A 247 -16.33 -21.13 -9.37
N VAL A 248 -15.38 -20.21 -9.24
CA VAL A 248 -15.62 -18.75 -9.21
C VAL A 248 -14.84 -18.03 -10.29
N ASP A 249 -15.35 -16.90 -10.79
CA ASP A 249 -14.74 -16.08 -11.85
C ASP A 249 -13.54 -15.20 -11.41
N CYS A 250 -12.97 -15.47 -10.23
CA CYS A 250 -11.75 -14.82 -9.75
C CYS A 250 -10.60 -15.82 -9.67
N GLY A 251 -9.76 -15.85 -10.70
CA GLY A 251 -8.44 -16.48 -10.64
C GLY A 251 -7.36 -15.53 -10.13
N TRP A 252 -6.08 -15.85 -10.39
CA TRP A 252 -4.97 -15.02 -9.90
C TRP A 252 -4.90 -13.64 -10.56
N THR A 253 -5.49 -13.43 -11.74
CA THR A 253 -5.66 -12.09 -12.33
C THR A 253 -6.65 -11.23 -11.56
N GLY A 254 -7.54 -11.82 -10.75
CA GLY A 254 -8.48 -11.09 -9.91
C GLY A 254 -7.92 -10.73 -8.53
N ILE A 255 -6.94 -11.48 -7.98
CA ILE A 255 -6.54 -11.33 -6.56
C ILE A 255 -5.05 -11.50 -6.25
N SER A 256 -4.21 -11.78 -7.26
CA SER A 256 -2.79 -12.18 -7.15
C SER A 256 -2.56 -13.55 -6.49
N LEU A 257 -1.30 -14.00 -6.46
CA LEU A 257 -0.88 -15.25 -5.80
C LEU A 257 -0.31 -15.03 -4.39
N ASP A 258 -0.26 -13.79 -3.87
CA ASP A 258 0.57 -13.44 -2.70
C ASP A 258 0.18 -14.17 -1.40
N GLY A 259 -1.09 -14.59 -1.27
CA GLY A 259 -1.58 -15.39 -0.15
C GLY A 259 -1.19 -16.87 -0.16
N ALA A 260 -0.55 -17.38 -1.23
CA ALA A 260 -0.22 -18.80 -1.38
C ALA A 260 0.56 -19.35 -0.18
N GLY A 261 -0.04 -20.32 0.53
CA GLY A 261 0.59 -20.93 1.72
C GLY A 261 0.71 -20.00 2.92
N LYS A 262 0.06 -18.82 2.91
CA LYS A 262 0.05 -17.86 4.02
C LYS A 262 -1.24 -17.89 4.84
N LEU A 263 -2.37 -18.30 4.24
CA LEU A 263 -3.66 -18.43 4.93
C LEU A 263 -4.12 -19.90 5.01
N PRO A 264 -4.76 -20.32 6.12
CA PRO A 264 -5.55 -21.56 6.17
C PRO A 264 -6.67 -21.59 5.11
N THR A 265 -7.20 -20.41 4.75
CA THR A 265 -8.24 -20.23 3.72
C THR A 265 -7.68 -20.11 2.30
N GLY A 266 -6.37 -20.34 2.09
CA GLY A 266 -5.72 -20.30 0.78
C GLY A 266 -5.26 -18.89 0.36
N TYR A 267 -5.83 -18.34 -0.71
CA TYR A 267 -5.36 -17.05 -1.28
C TYR A 267 -6.05 -15.81 -0.69
N ALA A 268 -7.21 -15.98 -0.05
CA ALA A 268 -8.05 -14.92 0.48
C ALA A 268 -8.93 -15.44 1.64
N MET A 269 -9.57 -14.55 2.38
CA MET A 269 -10.74 -14.91 3.19
C MET A 269 -12.02 -14.66 2.38
N ILE A 270 -13.09 -15.43 2.65
CA ILE A 270 -14.40 -15.23 2.01
C ILE A 270 -15.33 -14.63 3.06
N GLU A 271 -15.73 -13.38 2.85
CA GLU A 271 -16.48 -12.58 3.83
C GLU A 271 -17.87 -13.19 4.07
N GLY A 272 -18.23 -13.40 5.34
CA GLY A 272 -19.46 -14.10 5.74
C GLY A 272 -19.41 -15.63 5.63
N HIS A 273 -18.33 -16.20 5.10
CA HIS A 273 -18.20 -17.64 4.84
C HIS A 273 -16.90 -18.21 5.46
N PRO A 274 -16.78 -18.24 6.80
CA PRO A 274 -15.57 -18.70 7.49
C PRO A 274 -15.24 -20.17 7.22
N ASP A 275 -16.25 -20.98 6.90
CA ASP A 275 -16.10 -22.41 6.58
C ASP A 275 -15.63 -22.67 5.14
N LEU A 276 -15.31 -21.63 4.35
CA LEU A 276 -14.83 -21.76 2.98
C LEU A 276 -13.38 -21.29 2.80
N LYS A 277 -12.67 -21.94 1.88
CA LYS A 277 -11.29 -21.63 1.48
C LYS A 277 -11.19 -21.50 -0.05
N LEU A 278 -10.45 -20.52 -0.53
CA LEU A 278 -10.06 -20.40 -1.94
C LEU A 278 -8.78 -21.20 -2.14
N LEU A 279 -8.90 -22.50 -2.43
CA LEU A 279 -7.75 -23.44 -2.37
C LEU A 279 -6.75 -23.24 -3.51
N SER A 280 -7.24 -23.05 -4.73
CA SER A 280 -6.40 -23.02 -5.94
C SER A 280 -7.02 -22.16 -7.03
N MET A 281 -6.17 -21.60 -7.90
CA MET A 281 -6.57 -20.70 -8.97
C MET A 281 -5.84 -21.05 -10.26
N THR A 282 -6.52 -20.88 -11.39
CA THR A 282 -5.88 -20.66 -12.69
C THR A 282 -5.82 -19.15 -12.95
N GLN A 283 -5.57 -18.73 -14.19
CA GLN A 283 -5.55 -17.31 -14.55
C GLN A 283 -6.88 -16.62 -14.18
N GLU A 284 -7.99 -17.07 -14.76
CA GLU A 284 -9.31 -16.41 -14.60
C GLU A 284 -10.30 -17.19 -13.70
N HIS A 285 -9.95 -18.37 -13.19
CA HIS A 285 -10.86 -19.17 -12.35
C HIS A 285 -10.28 -19.49 -10.97
N GLY A 286 -11.09 -19.31 -9.93
CA GLY A 286 -10.82 -19.77 -8.58
C GLY A 286 -11.62 -21.03 -8.22
N ARG A 287 -11.06 -21.87 -7.35
CA ARG A 287 -11.73 -23.06 -6.81
C ARG A 287 -11.94 -22.88 -5.30
N VAL A 288 -13.20 -22.79 -4.91
CA VAL A 288 -13.60 -22.67 -3.50
C VAL A 288 -14.03 -24.03 -2.98
N GLU A 289 -13.53 -24.38 -1.81
CA GLU A 289 -13.80 -25.62 -1.08
C GLU A 289 -14.29 -25.31 0.34
N PRO A 290 -14.96 -26.24 1.01
CA PRO A 290 -15.18 -26.14 2.44
C PRO A 290 -13.89 -26.47 3.20
N ILE A 291 -13.76 -25.93 4.42
CA ILE A 291 -12.71 -26.32 5.36
C ILE A 291 -12.93 -27.76 5.83
N SER A 292 -14.19 -28.15 6.06
CA SER A 292 -14.60 -29.51 6.44
C SER A 292 -16.02 -29.83 5.93
N GLY A 293 -16.31 -31.12 5.76
CA GLY A 293 -17.63 -31.60 5.36
C GLY A 293 -18.01 -31.35 3.88
N PRO A 294 -19.25 -31.71 3.48
CA PRO A 294 -19.77 -31.49 2.14
C PRO A 294 -20.27 -30.04 1.95
N LEU A 295 -20.13 -29.51 0.74
CA LEU A 295 -20.77 -28.24 0.35
C LEU A 295 -22.28 -28.41 0.22
N ASP A 296 -23.00 -27.49 0.84
CA ASP A 296 -24.41 -27.23 0.56
C ASP A 296 -24.52 -26.26 -0.63
N TYR A 297 -24.61 -26.83 -1.84
CA TYR A 297 -24.70 -26.08 -3.10
C TYR A 297 -25.93 -25.16 -3.20
N SER A 298 -26.99 -25.41 -2.40
CA SER A 298 -28.19 -24.58 -2.41
C SER A 298 -27.95 -23.17 -1.85
N LYS A 299 -26.95 -23.02 -0.97
CA LYS A 299 -26.49 -21.73 -0.41
C LYS A 299 -25.66 -20.90 -1.38
N TYR A 300 -25.19 -21.50 -2.47
CA TYR A 300 -24.27 -20.87 -3.43
C TYR A 300 -24.73 -21.01 -4.88
N PRO A 301 -25.94 -20.57 -5.28
CA PRO A 301 -26.44 -20.74 -6.65
C PRO A 301 -25.49 -20.15 -7.71
N ILE A 302 -25.46 -20.73 -8.91
CA ILE A 302 -24.69 -20.15 -10.02
C ILE A 302 -25.20 -18.72 -10.29
N GLY A 303 -24.27 -17.77 -10.40
CA GLY A 303 -24.52 -16.33 -10.45
C GLY A 303 -24.50 -15.61 -9.10
N SER A 304 -24.52 -16.33 -7.96
CA SER A 304 -24.44 -15.72 -6.62
C SER A 304 -23.09 -15.04 -6.41
N LEU A 305 -23.11 -13.86 -5.79
CA LEU A 305 -21.92 -13.09 -5.46
C LEU A 305 -21.22 -13.67 -4.21
N LEU A 306 -19.90 -13.76 -4.27
CA LEU A 306 -19.03 -13.96 -3.12
C LEU A 306 -18.04 -12.79 -3.03
N THR A 307 -17.66 -12.45 -1.81
CA THR A 307 -16.82 -11.28 -1.52
C THR A 307 -15.51 -11.74 -0.89
N LEU A 308 -14.40 -11.56 -1.62
CA LEU A 308 -13.07 -11.98 -1.18
C LEU A 308 -12.35 -10.83 -0.47
N ILE A 309 -11.77 -11.11 0.70
CA ILE A 309 -10.83 -10.20 1.37
C ILE A 309 -9.41 -10.62 0.96
N PRO A 310 -8.66 -9.81 0.20
CA PRO A 310 -7.36 -10.21 -0.33
C PRO A 310 -6.32 -10.37 0.78
N TYR A 311 -5.37 -11.31 0.59
CA TYR A 311 -4.24 -11.45 1.51
C TYR A 311 -3.42 -10.16 1.64
N HIS A 312 -3.12 -9.54 0.50
CA HIS A 312 -2.27 -8.36 0.40
C HIS A 312 -2.90 -7.35 -0.57
N SER A 313 -3.29 -6.19 -0.05
CA SER A 313 -4.02 -5.15 -0.77
C SER A 313 -3.22 -4.58 -1.95
N CYS A 314 -1.92 -4.28 -1.78
CA CYS A 314 -1.09 -3.74 -2.86
C CYS A 314 -1.00 -4.71 -4.05
N ALA A 315 -0.87 -6.01 -3.77
CA ALA A 315 -0.78 -7.05 -4.80
C ALA A 315 -2.11 -7.22 -5.55
N ALA A 316 -3.24 -7.29 -4.84
CA ALA A 316 -4.56 -7.35 -5.45
C ALA A 316 -4.88 -6.08 -6.26
N ALA A 317 -4.64 -4.90 -5.69
CA ALA A 317 -4.90 -3.60 -6.33
C ALA A 317 -4.07 -3.39 -7.60
N ALA A 318 -2.84 -3.93 -7.67
CA ALA A 318 -2.03 -3.91 -8.88
C ALA A 318 -2.65 -4.69 -10.06
N MET A 319 -3.54 -5.64 -9.80
CA MET A 319 -4.19 -6.40 -10.88
C MET A 319 -5.34 -5.62 -11.55
N HIS A 320 -6.05 -4.75 -10.81
CA HIS A 320 -7.29 -4.11 -11.29
C HIS A 320 -7.08 -2.74 -11.95
N PRO A 321 -7.41 -2.55 -13.24
CA PRO A 321 -7.20 -1.28 -13.94
C PRO A 321 -8.16 -0.16 -13.50
N VAL A 322 -9.19 -0.49 -12.72
CA VAL A 322 -10.18 0.42 -12.13
C VAL A 322 -10.56 -0.14 -10.77
N TYR A 323 -10.70 0.72 -9.77
CA TYR A 323 -11.27 0.38 -8.47
C TYR A 323 -12.70 0.92 -8.39
N HIS A 324 -13.65 0.06 -8.02
CA HIS A 324 -15.06 0.45 -7.89
C HIS A 324 -15.35 0.95 -6.47
N VAL A 325 -15.56 2.25 -6.34
CA VAL A 325 -15.63 2.92 -5.03
C VAL A 325 -17.07 2.94 -4.55
N HIS A 326 -17.30 2.61 -3.28
CA HIS A 326 -18.62 2.61 -2.67
C HIS A 326 -18.65 3.23 -1.27
N SER A 327 -19.85 3.64 -0.87
CA SER A 327 -20.24 3.98 0.50
C SER A 327 -21.50 3.17 0.80
N GLU A 328 -21.58 2.52 1.96
CA GLU A 328 -22.77 1.73 2.38
C GLU A 328 -23.30 0.73 1.33
N GLY A 329 -22.39 0.08 0.58
CA GLY A 329 -22.72 -0.87 -0.50
C GLY A 329 -23.28 -0.24 -1.79
N ARG A 330 -23.29 1.09 -1.90
CA ARG A 330 -23.72 1.86 -3.07
C ARG A 330 -22.53 2.47 -3.80
N LEU A 331 -22.46 2.27 -5.11
CA LEU A 331 -21.38 2.78 -5.94
C LEU A 331 -21.38 4.31 -5.97
N MET A 332 -20.22 4.90 -5.70
CA MET A 332 -19.97 6.34 -5.71
C MET A 332 -19.20 6.77 -6.96
N GLY A 333 -18.36 5.89 -7.50
CA GLY A 333 -17.54 6.19 -8.67
C GLY A 333 -16.48 5.14 -8.93
N LYS A 334 -15.41 5.58 -9.59
CA LYS A 334 -14.27 4.77 -10.00
C LYS A 334 -12.99 5.54 -9.69
N TRP A 335 -11.96 4.85 -9.21
CA TRP A 335 -10.59 5.39 -9.17
C TRP A 335 -9.73 4.63 -10.18
N THR A 336 -8.82 5.32 -10.86
CA THR A 336 -7.95 4.73 -11.89
C THR A 336 -6.48 4.81 -11.44
N PRO A 337 -5.83 3.67 -11.14
CA PRO A 337 -4.44 3.66 -10.70
C PRO A 337 -3.45 3.87 -11.84
N THR A 338 -2.35 4.60 -11.57
CA THR A 338 -1.17 4.58 -12.45
C THR A 338 -0.40 3.25 -12.34
N ARG A 339 0.30 2.89 -13.41
CA ARG A 339 0.91 1.57 -13.67
C ARG A 339 2.22 1.74 -14.44
N GLY A 340 3.06 0.71 -14.45
CA GLY A 340 4.36 0.74 -15.13
C GLY A 340 5.50 1.29 -14.25
N TRP A 341 6.56 1.81 -14.89
CA TRP A 341 7.84 2.14 -14.24
C TRP A 341 8.43 3.51 -14.62
#